data_AF-A0A353ZU43-F1
#
_entry.id   AF-A0A353ZU43-F1
#
_cell.length_a   1.000
_cell.length_b   1.000
_cell.length_c   1.000
_cell.angle_alpha   90.00
_cell.angle_beta   90.00
_cell.angle_gamma   90.00
#
_symmetry.space_group_name_H-M   'P 1'
#
loop_
_entity.id
_entity.type
_entity.pdbx_description
1 polymer ?
#
loop_
_entity_poly.entity_id
_entity_poly.type
_entity_poly.pdbx_seq_one_letter_code
_entity_poly.pdbx_strand_id
1 'polypeptide(L)'
;MTAVTTTHPEAFRPALHYTARNTWLNDPNGLIHHQGLYHLYYQNNPFGNTWGNMSWGHATSDNLVDWTEQPVAIACDEQEEIFSGSIVFDSQNSSGLGTDTTPPLVAIYTSAYKEASPLHGVQAQSLAYSLDGGFTWKKHAGNPVL
;
A
#
# COMPACT_ATOMS: atom_id res chain seq x y z
N MET A 1 33.54 -12.24 33.33
CA MET A 1 33.30 -11.56 32.05
C MET A 1 31.87 -11.89 31.64
N THR A 2 30.94 -10.96 31.84
CA THR A 2 29.56 -11.08 31.35
C THR A 2 29.57 -10.80 29.86
N ALA A 3 29.25 -11.81 29.05
CA ALA A 3 29.08 -11.63 27.62
C ALA A 3 27.85 -10.76 27.38
N VAL A 4 28.06 -9.57 26.82
CA VAL A 4 26.99 -8.76 26.26
C VAL A 4 26.62 -9.41 24.94
N THR A 5 25.52 -10.15 24.90
CA THR A 5 24.89 -10.58 23.65
C THR A 5 24.24 -9.37 23.01
N THR A 6 24.97 -8.65 22.16
CA THR A 6 24.37 -7.72 21.22
C THR A 6 23.66 -8.53 20.13
N THR A 7 22.38 -8.82 20.33
CA THR A 7 21.52 -9.19 19.21
C THR A 7 21.38 -7.92 18.37
N HIS A 8 22.20 -7.79 17.32
CA HIS A 8 22.05 -6.70 16.36
C HIS A 8 20.78 -6.96 15.55
N PRO A 9 19.67 -6.21 15.74
CA PRO A 9 18.45 -6.40 14.94
C PRO A 9 18.72 -6.24 13.43
N GLU A 10 19.81 -5.59 13.05
CA GLU A 10 20.25 -5.45 11.66
C GLU A 10 20.95 -6.69 11.07
N ALA A 11 21.35 -7.68 11.89
CA ALA A 11 22.09 -8.84 11.40
C ALA A 11 21.33 -9.66 10.33
N PHE A 12 20.00 -9.58 10.33
CA PHE A 12 19.15 -10.26 9.36
C PHE A 12 18.52 -9.31 8.32
N ARG A 13 18.83 -8.01 8.37
CA ARG A 13 18.29 -7.04 7.42
C ARG A 13 18.99 -7.25 6.07
N PRO A 14 18.27 -7.62 4.98
CA PRO A 14 18.89 -7.81 3.69
C PRO A 14 19.52 -6.52 3.16
N ALA A 15 20.70 -6.63 2.54
CA ALA A 15 21.38 -5.47 1.96
C ALA A 15 20.80 -5.01 0.61
N LEU A 16 20.10 -5.91 -0.11
CA LEU A 16 19.63 -5.68 -1.50
C LEU A 16 18.14 -5.95 -1.72
N HIS A 17 17.41 -6.40 -0.71
CA HIS A 17 15.96 -6.63 -0.82
C HIS A 17 15.22 -5.57 -0.03
N TYR A 18 14.11 -5.07 -0.57
CA TYR A 18 13.28 -4.12 0.15
C TYR A 18 12.74 -4.75 1.44
N THR A 19 12.82 -3.97 2.53
CA THR A 19 12.13 -4.23 3.79
C THR A 19 11.58 -2.90 4.31
N ALA A 20 10.36 -2.89 4.84
CA ALA A 20 9.85 -1.74 5.57
C ALA A 20 10.78 -1.40 6.76
N ARG A 21 10.84 -0.14 7.15
CA ARG A 21 11.75 0.35 8.20
C ARG A 21 11.60 -0.43 9.51
N ASN A 22 10.36 -0.60 9.97
CA ASN A 22 10.07 -1.17 11.29
C ASN A 22 8.67 -1.78 11.44
N THR A 23 7.93 -1.96 10.34
CA THR A 23 6.57 -2.50 10.35
C THR A 23 6.52 -3.92 9.77
N TRP A 24 5.41 -4.63 10.04
CA TRP A 24 5.11 -5.89 9.37
C TRP A 24 4.79 -5.65 7.90
N LEU A 25 5.35 -6.46 7.01
CA LEU A 25 5.02 -6.46 5.59
C LEU A 25 4.77 -7.87 5.05
N ASN A 26 3.89 -8.00 4.06
CA ASN A 26 3.74 -9.24 3.28
C ASN A 26 3.67 -8.96 1.76
N ASP A 27 2.52 -9.17 1.13
CA ASP A 27 2.39 -9.21 -0.33
C ASP A 27 2.81 -7.88 -0.97
N PRO A 28 3.53 -7.89 -2.11
CA PRO A 28 3.64 -6.71 -2.94
C PRO A 28 2.28 -6.37 -3.57
N ASN A 29 1.96 -5.08 -3.66
CA ASN A 29 0.72 -4.56 -4.19
C ASN A 29 0.99 -3.43 -5.18
N GLY A 30 0.01 -3.15 -6.04
CA GLY A 30 -0.01 -1.90 -6.80
C GLY A 30 1.22 -1.63 -7.68
N LEU A 31 1.97 -2.66 -8.07
CA LEU A 31 3.26 -2.49 -8.76
C LEU A 31 3.07 -1.76 -10.08
N ILE A 32 3.67 -0.58 -10.20
CA ILE A 32 3.56 0.24 -11.41
C ILE A 32 4.82 1.09 -11.61
N HIS A 33 5.23 1.23 -12.87
CA HIS A 33 6.22 2.22 -13.28
C HIS A 33 5.49 3.45 -13.85
N HIS A 34 5.61 4.60 -13.19
CA HIS A 34 4.92 5.83 -13.56
C HIS A 34 5.86 7.02 -13.45
N GLN A 35 5.92 7.85 -14.49
CA GLN A 35 6.74 9.08 -14.54
C GLN A 35 8.22 8.88 -14.13
N GLY A 36 8.81 7.75 -14.51
CA GLY A 36 10.21 7.42 -14.23
C GLY A 36 10.47 6.81 -12.85
N LEU A 37 9.42 6.54 -12.07
CA LEU A 37 9.52 5.88 -10.77
C LEU A 37 8.82 4.53 -10.80
N TYR A 38 9.48 3.51 -10.25
CA TYR A 38 8.86 2.27 -9.82
C TYR A 38 8.21 2.49 -8.46
N HIS A 39 6.91 2.24 -8.38
CA HIS A 39 6.16 2.23 -7.13
C HIS A 39 6.01 0.79 -6.66
N LEU A 40 6.47 0.54 -5.44
CA LEU A 40 6.21 -0.67 -4.67
C LEU A 40 5.24 -0.31 -3.56
N TYR A 41 4.00 -0.76 -3.69
CA TYR A 41 3.09 -0.82 -2.54
C TYR A 41 3.18 -2.22 -1.94
N TYR A 42 2.80 -2.36 -0.68
CA TYR A 42 2.86 -3.64 0.01
C TYR A 42 1.88 -3.68 1.16
N GLN A 43 1.38 -4.86 1.48
CA GLN A 43 0.59 -5.07 2.69
C GLN A 43 1.44 -4.71 3.91
N ASN A 44 0.91 -3.87 4.78
CA ASN A 44 1.63 -3.25 5.89
C ASN A 44 0.76 -3.16 7.15
N ASN A 45 1.35 -3.44 8.33
CA ASN A 45 0.78 -3.01 9.61
C ASN A 45 1.50 -1.73 10.07
N PRO A 46 0.92 -0.53 9.89
CA PRO A 46 1.60 0.71 10.26
C PRO A 46 1.76 0.89 11.77
N PHE A 47 1.15 0.04 12.59
CA PHE A 47 1.15 0.14 14.06
C PHE A 47 1.96 -0.97 14.75
N GLY A 48 2.58 -1.88 14.01
CA GLY A 48 3.30 -3.00 14.62
C GLY A 48 4.10 -3.86 13.67
N ASN A 49 4.82 -4.82 14.25
CA ASN A 49 5.67 -5.78 13.55
C ASN A 49 5.05 -7.19 13.48
N THR A 50 3.74 -7.28 13.64
CA THR A 50 2.94 -8.49 13.43
C THR A 50 1.78 -8.20 12.48
N TRP A 51 1.12 -9.24 11.99
CA TRP A 51 -0.07 -9.09 11.17
C TRP A 51 -1.22 -8.36 11.92
N GLY A 52 -2.00 -7.55 11.19
CA GLY A 52 -3.14 -6.76 11.68
C GLY A 52 -3.12 -5.28 11.20
N ASN A 53 -4.26 -4.60 11.20
CA ASN A 53 -4.40 -3.21 10.68
C ASN A 53 -3.90 -3.06 9.24
N MET A 54 -4.26 -4.03 8.39
CA MET A 54 -3.72 -4.11 7.03
C MET A 54 -3.99 -2.84 6.23
N SER A 55 -2.92 -2.19 5.84
CA SER A 55 -2.87 -0.98 5.02
C SER A 55 -1.91 -1.21 3.86
N TRP A 56 -1.92 -0.35 2.84
CA TRP A 56 -0.86 -0.34 1.84
C TRP A 56 0.26 0.60 2.28
N GLY A 57 1.43 0.05 2.58
CA GLY A 57 2.68 0.78 2.62
C GLY A 57 3.13 1.18 1.21
N HIS A 58 4.13 2.04 1.11
CA HIS A 58 4.61 2.58 -0.17
C HIS A 58 6.11 2.85 -0.13
N ALA A 59 6.81 2.46 -1.19
CA ALA A 59 8.17 2.86 -1.49
C ALA A 59 8.31 3.17 -2.98
N THR A 60 9.27 4.04 -3.31
CA THR A 60 9.62 4.38 -4.68
C THR A 60 11.09 4.15 -4.97
N SER A 61 11.41 3.84 -6.22
CA SER A 61 12.78 3.69 -6.72
C SER A 61 12.84 4.07 -8.20
N ASP A 62 13.96 4.59 -8.67
CA ASP A 62 14.23 4.81 -10.11
C ASP A 62 14.97 3.62 -10.76
N ASN A 63 15.44 2.65 -9.96
CA ASN A 63 16.33 1.59 -10.41
C ASN A 63 16.00 0.18 -9.87
N LEU A 64 14.90 0.03 -9.11
CA LEU A 64 14.44 -1.21 -8.44
C LEU A 64 15.38 -1.75 -7.33
N VAL A 65 16.43 -1.00 -6.96
CA VAL A 65 17.43 -1.40 -5.96
C VAL A 65 17.44 -0.43 -4.80
N ASP A 66 17.56 0.87 -5.08
CA ASP A 66 17.59 1.94 -4.09
C ASP A 66 16.17 2.43 -3.83
N TRP A 67 15.61 2.04 -2.68
CA TRP A 67 14.22 2.33 -2.31
C TRP A 67 14.12 3.45 -1.28
N THR A 68 13.23 4.41 -1.55
CA THR A 68 12.81 5.42 -0.58
C THR A 68 11.42 5.06 -0.06
N GLU A 69 11.32 4.75 1.23
CA GLU A 69 10.03 4.52 1.90
C GLU A 69 9.24 5.83 2.01
N GLN A 70 7.97 5.77 1.64
CA GLN A 70 7.02 6.86 1.58
C GLN A 70 5.97 6.73 2.71
N PRO A 71 5.13 7.75 2.94
CA PRO A 71 3.97 7.61 3.82
C PRO A 71 3.05 6.45 3.41
N VAL A 72 2.26 5.93 4.36
CA VAL A 72 1.22 4.92 4.09
C VAL A 72 0.28 5.43 2.99
N ALA A 73 0.10 4.65 1.94
CA ALA A 73 -0.66 5.04 0.75
C ALA A 73 -2.18 4.93 0.98
N ILE A 74 -2.63 3.75 1.40
CA ILE A 74 -4.06 3.49 1.69
C ILE A 74 -4.16 2.90 3.08
N ALA A 75 -4.62 3.71 4.03
CA ALA A 75 -4.76 3.31 5.42
C ALA A 75 -6.04 2.48 5.66
N CYS A 76 -5.94 1.47 6.52
CA CYS A 76 -7.12 0.91 7.18
C CYS A 76 -7.81 1.96 8.06
N ASP A 77 -9.05 1.69 8.43
CA ASP A 77 -9.78 2.45 9.44
C ASP A 77 -10.48 1.49 10.40
N GLU A 78 -11.38 1.96 11.26
CA GLU A 78 -12.09 1.13 12.24
C GLU A 78 -12.95 0.03 11.62
N GLN A 79 -13.43 0.22 10.38
CA GLN A 79 -14.38 -0.67 9.70
C GLN A 79 -13.72 -1.57 8.66
N GLU A 80 -12.58 -1.16 8.10
CA GLU A 80 -12.02 -1.79 6.90
C GLU A 80 -10.51 -2.01 7.03
N GLU A 81 -10.06 -3.22 6.69
CA GLU A 81 -8.68 -3.52 6.32
C GLU A 81 -8.50 -3.50 4.79
N ILE A 82 -7.34 -3.04 4.35
CA ILE A 82 -6.97 -2.87 2.95
C ILE A 82 -6.07 -4.05 2.58
N PHE A 83 -6.66 -5.05 1.91
CA PHE A 83 -5.95 -6.23 1.44
C PHE A 83 -5.35 -5.98 0.05
N SER A 84 -4.64 -6.99 -0.45
CA SER A 84 -3.85 -6.93 -1.67
C SER A 84 -4.65 -6.50 -2.90
N GLY A 85 -3.92 -6.01 -3.91
CA GLY A 85 -4.51 -5.51 -5.14
C GLY A 85 -3.48 -4.92 -6.11
N SER A 86 -3.97 -4.21 -7.11
CA SER A 86 -3.19 -3.68 -8.23
C SER A 86 -3.52 -2.22 -8.54
N ILE A 87 -2.64 -1.55 -9.29
CA ILE A 87 -2.82 -0.16 -9.76
C ILE A 87 -2.68 -0.13 -11.26
N VAL A 88 -3.49 0.71 -11.91
CA VAL A 88 -3.37 1.06 -13.32
C VAL A 88 -3.32 2.58 -13.50
N PHE A 89 -2.67 3.02 -14.58
CA PHE A 89 -2.78 4.40 -15.03
C PHE A 89 -3.96 4.55 -15.99
N ASP A 90 -4.99 5.25 -15.55
CA ASP A 90 -6.19 5.53 -16.35
C ASP A 90 -5.96 6.78 -17.21
N SER A 91 -5.10 6.64 -18.22
CA SER A 91 -4.65 7.74 -19.06
C SER A 91 -5.77 8.45 -19.84
N GLN A 92 -6.89 7.78 -20.04
CA GLN A 92 -8.07 8.32 -20.75
C GLN A 92 -9.14 8.84 -19.80
N ASN A 93 -8.88 8.85 -18.49
CA ASN A 93 -9.86 9.22 -17.46
C ASN A 93 -11.20 8.48 -17.64
N SER A 94 -11.15 7.20 -18.03
CA SER A 94 -12.33 6.37 -18.25
C SER A 94 -13.14 6.13 -16.97
N SER A 95 -12.48 6.22 -15.82
CA SER A 95 -13.12 6.17 -14.50
C SER A 95 -13.85 7.46 -14.12
N GLY A 96 -13.51 8.59 -14.75
CA GLY A 96 -13.98 9.92 -14.33
C GLY A 96 -13.45 10.39 -12.97
N LEU A 97 -12.43 9.73 -12.42
CA LEU A 97 -11.87 10.04 -11.08
C LEU A 97 -10.78 11.12 -11.10
N GLY A 98 -10.29 11.51 -12.28
CA GLY A 98 -9.38 12.62 -12.49
C GLY A 98 -9.93 13.66 -13.46
N THR A 99 -9.03 14.30 -14.20
CA THR A 99 -9.37 15.30 -15.24
C THR A 99 -8.56 15.03 -16.50
N ASP A 100 -8.93 15.63 -17.63
CA ASP A 100 -8.18 15.52 -18.89
C ASP A 100 -6.71 15.95 -18.74
N THR A 101 -6.44 16.92 -17.86
CA THR A 101 -5.09 17.42 -17.57
C THR A 101 -4.40 16.69 -16.42
N THR A 102 -5.13 15.86 -15.69
CA THR A 102 -4.63 15.11 -14.53
C THR A 102 -5.32 13.74 -14.50
N PRO A 103 -4.97 12.85 -15.44
CA PRO A 103 -5.50 11.49 -15.46
C PRO A 103 -5.09 10.73 -14.19
N PRO A 104 -5.98 9.92 -13.58
CA PRO A 104 -5.72 9.31 -12.30
C PRO A 104 -4.86 8.03 -12.42
N LEU A 105 -4.11 7.74 -11.35
CA LEU A 105 -3.81 6.35 -11.02
C LEU A 105 -5.01 5.77 -10.26
N VAL A 106 -5.40 4.54 -10.58
CA VAL A 106 -6.54 3.86 -9.94
C VAL A 106 -6.04 2.54 -9.34
N ALA A 107 -6.21 2.40 -8.04
CA ALA A 107 -5.99 1.17 -7.29
C ALA A 107 -7.30 0.39 -7.22
N ILE A 108 -7.24 -0.91 -7.50
CA ILE A 108 -8.27 -1.87 -7.11
C ILE A 108 -7.68 -2.76 -6.03
N TYR A 109 -8.41 -2.92 -4.92
CA TYR A 109 -7.95 -3.65 -3.76
C TYR A 109 -9.11 -4.40 -3.10
N THR A 110 -8.80 -5.43 -2.33
CA THR A 110 -9.81 -6.13 -1.52
C THR A 110 -10.05 -5.36 -0.22
N SER A 111 -11.27 -4.91 0.01
CA SER A 111 -11.76 -4.50 1.33
C SER A 111 -12.05 -5.73 2.17
N ALA A 112 -11.35 -5.89 3.28
CA ALA A 112 -11.68 -6.88 4.29
C ALA A 112 -12.41 -6.18 5.45
N TYR A 113 -13.71 -6.41 5.57
CA TYR A 113 -14.55 -5.70 6.53
C TYR A 113 -14.46 -6.31 7.93
N LYS A 114 -14.15 -5.46 8.90
CA LYS A 114 -14.01 -5.79 10.31
C LYS A 114 -15.35 -5.83 11.03
N GLU A 115 -15.34 -6.31 12.27
CA GLU A 115 -16.53 -6.40 13.14
C GLU A 115 -17.32 -5.09 13.28
N ALA A 116 -16.66 -3.93 13.19
CA ALA A 116 -17.33 -2.63 13.27
C ALA A 116 -18.12 -2.25 12.00
N SER A 117 -17.95 -2.99 10.90
CA SER A 117 -18.61 -2.73 9.62
C SER A 117 -19.95 -3.46 9.53
N PRO A 118 -20.99 -2.86 8.90
CA PRO A 118 -22.20 -3.60 8.54
C PRO A 118 -21.95 -4.73 7.53
N LEU A 119 -20.78 -4.74 6.88
CA LEU A 119 -20.32 -5.79 5.96
C LEU A 119 -19.34 -6.77 6.61
N HIS A 120 -19.28 -6.84 7.96
CA HIS A 120 -18.29 -7.66 8.68
C HIS A 120 -18.19 -9.10 8.13
N GLY A 121 -16.97 -9.61 8.02
CA GLY A 121 -16.69 -10.95 7.49
C GLY A 121 -16.75 -11.07 5.97
N VAL A 122 -17.10 -10.00 5.25
CA VAL A 122 -17.07 -9.95 3.78
C VAL A 122 -15.72 -9.45 3.28
N GLN A 123 -15.24 -10.07 2.20
CA GLN A 123 -14.20 -9.52 1.33
C GLN A 123 -14.84 -9.06 0.02
N ALA A 124 -14.66 -7.80 -0.34
CA ALA A 124 -15.24 -7.19 -1.54
C ALA A 124 -14.19 -6.34 -2.27
N GLN A 125 -14.38 -6.05 -3.56
CA GLN A 125 -13.40 -5.25 -4.31
C GLN A 125 -13.78 -3.78 -4.26
N SER A 126 -12.80 -2.94 -3.98
CA SER A 126 -12.94 -1.50 -3.81
C SER A 126 -11.91 -0.75 -4.63
N LEU A 127 -12.19 0.52 -4.90
CA LEU A 127 -11.30 1.40 -5.64
C LEU A 127 -10.73 2.52 -4.75
N ALA A 128 -9.52 2.95 -5.05
CA ALA A 128 -8.99 4.24 -4.64
C ALA A 128 -8.30 4.90 -5.83
N TYR A 129 -8.14 6.22 -5.79
CA TYR A 129 -7.47 6.95 -6.86
C TYR A 129 -6.50 7.99 -6.34
N SER A 130 -5.47 8.27 -7.14
CA SER A 130 -4.44 9.27 -6.88
C SER A 130 -4.34 10.23 -8.06
N LEU A 131 -4.17 11.52 -7.75
CA LEU A 131 -4.01 12.61 -8.72
C LEU A 131 -2.64 13.29 -8.61
N ASP A 132 -1.76 12.78 -7.76
CA ASP A 132 -0.43 13.35 -7.49
C ASP A 132 0.71 12.39 -7.86
N GLY A 133 0.43 11.42 -8.74
CA GLY A 133 1.42 10.43 -9.19
C GLY A 133 1.56 9.22 -8.27
N GLY A 134 0.62 8.98 -7.36
CA GLY A 134 0.58 7.80 -6.49
C GLY A 134 1.06 8.04 -5.06
N PHE A 135 1.29 9.29 -4.65
CA PHE A 135 1.78 9.61 -3.31
C PHE A 135 0.64 9.72 -2.29
N THR A 136 -0.53 10.19 -2.70
CA THR A 136 -1.74 10.21 -1.88
C THR A 136 -2.92 9.56 -2.58
N TRP A 137 -3.78 8.92 -1.81
CA TRP A 137 -4.90 8.13 -2.31
C TRP A 137 -6.22 8.51 -1.63
N LYS A 138 -7.28 8.55 -2.43
CA LYS A 138 -8.65 8.73 -1.94
C LYS A 138 -9.49 7.50 -2.28
N LYS A 139 -10.10 6.88 -1.28
CA LYS A 139 -11.05 5.78 -1.46
C LYS A 139 -12.27 6.27 -2.25
N HIS A 140 -12.75 5.46 -3.19
CA HIS A 140 -13.92 5.77 -3.99
C HIS A 140 -15.19 5.75 -3.13
N ALA A 141 -16.07 6.74 -3.29
CA ALA A 141 -17.25 6.91 -2.44
C ALA A 141 -18.30 5.81 -2.62
N GLY A 142 -18.32 5.16 -3.79
CA GLY A 142 -19.22 4.05 -4.09
C GLY A 142 -18.64 2.67 -3.78
N ASN A 143 -17.64 2.56 -2.91
CA ASN A 143 -17.09 1.28 -2.50
C ASN A 143 -18.07 0.47 -1.61
N PRO A 144 -18.06 -0.87 -1.68
CA PRO A 144 -17.30 -1.68 -2.65
C PRO A 144 -17.96 -1.68 -4.04
N VAL A 145 -17.17 -1.95 -5.09
CA VAL A 145 -17.60 -1.99 -6.50
C VAL A 145 -17.88 -3.40 -7.03
N LEU A 146 -17.45 -4.45 -6.31
CA LEU A 146 -17.74 -5.87 -6.62
C LEU A 146 -17.87 -6.70 -5.34
#